data_AF-A0ABD2L7A6-F1
#
_entry.id   AF-A0ABD2L7A6-F1
#
_cell.length_a   1.000
_cell.length_b   1.000
_cell.length_c   1.000
_cell.angle_alpha   90.00
_cell.angle_beta   90.00
_cell.angle_gamma   90.00
#
_symmetry.space_group_name_H-M   'P 1'
#
loop_
_entity.id
_entity.type
_entity.pdbx_description
1 polymer ?
#
loop_
_entity_poly.entity_id
_entity_poly.type
_entity_poly.pdbx_seq_one_letter_code
_entity_poly.pdbx_strand_id
1 'polypeptide(L)'
;MKRRIPNYKQFFLDLIANNWGPNSPTIDDKPLQKEAVRWLFIDCFLCIEMAKTIPAIWQLPLIDQISLLLNNIILTAVFNKTFYSCVNCPNAETLTLPNGFSPIFLGTFDMAIRVFCGSIKCFKEINLSMEEFVLLRGMVLLQHASVDIAPSSHQILQDEIEKFTSILMDYEKIKFGHMMGAKHFAELMFFLIRATKFSIQHRNLVLLFMTTMAQQQKAYFTTFMESVVLGIICANDSVKTAETQR
;
A
#
# COMPACT_ATOMS: atom_id res chain seq x y z
N MET A 1 -24.19 15.69 20.15
CA MET A 1 -22.76 15.88 20.48
C MET A 1 -21.99 16.12 19.18
N LYS A 2 -21.61 17.37 18.85
CA LYS A 2 -20.82 17.66 17.63
C LYS A 2 -19.38 17.22 17.88
N ARG A 3 -18.94 16.11 17.27
CA ARG A 3 -17.54 15.68 17.32
C ARG A 3 -16.68 16.79 16.68
N ARG A 4 -15.77 17.38 17.44
CA ARG A 4 -14.74 18.28 16.90
C ARG A 4 -13.84 17.43 16.00
N ILE A 5 -13.90 17.70 14.70
CA ILE A 5 -12.94 17.21 13.72
C ILE A 5 -11.55 17.72 14.18
N PRO A 6 -10.55 16.86 14.41
CA PRO A 6 -9.21 17.30 14.75
C PRO A 6 -8.69 18.31 13.73
N ASN A 7 -7.91 19.31 14.17
CA ASN A 7 -7.27 20.25 13.26
C ASN A 7 -6.08 19.56 12.57
N TYR A 8 -6.37 18.68 11.60
CA TYR A 8 -5.37 17.91 10.83
C TYR A 8 -4.32 18.81 10.22
N LYS A 9 -4.71 20.04 9.87
CA LYS A 9 -3.78 21.07 9.40
C LYS A 9 -2.60 21.23 10.36
N GLN A 10 -2.83 21.28 11.68
CA GLN A 10 -1.74 21.45 12.65
C GLN A 10 -0.87 20.20 12.79
N PHE A 11 -1.47 19.01 12.90
CA PHE A 11 -0.70 17.75 12.98
C PHE A 11 0.20 17.55 11.75
N PHE A 12 -0.32 17.81 10.55
CA PHE A 12 0.46 17.71 9.32
C PHE A 12 1.47 18.86 9.19
N LEU A 13 1.14 20.08 9.60
CA LEU A 13 2.11 21.19 9.65
C LEU A 13 3.26 20.90 10.62
N ASP A 14 2.99 20.28 11.76
CA ASP A 14 4.02 19.86 12.72
C ASP A 14 4.86 18.71 12.15
N LEU A 15 4.25 17.76 11.43
CA LEU A 15 4.97 16.68 10.75
C LEU A 15 5.84 17.21 9.60
N ILE A 16 5.35 18.20 8.85
CA ILE A 16 6.10 18.91 7.80
C ILE A 16 7.23 19.71 8.45
N ALA A 17 6.96 20.55 9.44
CA ALA A 17 7.97 21.39 10.10
C ALA A 17 9.09 20.57 10.76
N ASN A 18 8.77 19.38 11.28
CA ASN A 18 9.75 18.50 11.93
C ASN A 18 10.52 17.58 10.97
N ASN A 19 10.06 17.36 9.73
CA ASN A 19 10.69 16.44 8.78
C ASN A 19 11.10 17.07 7.45
N TRP A 20 10.64 18.29 7.15
CA TRP A 20 11.00 19.06 5.97
C TRP A 20 12.02 20.11 6.38
N GLY A 21 13.30 19.78 6.18
CA GLY A 21 14.37 20.77 6.25
C GLY A 21 14.28 21.82 5.13
N PRO A 22 15.18 22.81 5.12
CA PRO A 22 15.21 23.90 4.12
C PRO A 22 15.40 23.45 2.65
N ASN A 23 15.55 22.15 2.40
CA ASN A 23 15.71 21.54 1.07
C ASN A 23 14.38 21.03 0.47
N SER A 24 13.25 21.67 0.80
CA SER A 24 11.97 21.32 0.18
C SER A 24 12.03 21.49 -1.34
N PRO A 25 11.38 20.62 -2.14
CA PRO A 25 11.38 20.71 -3.59
C PRO A 25 10.98 22.12 -4.06
N THR A 26 11.78 22.70 -4.95
CA THR A 26 11.60 24.09 -5.40
C THR A 26 10.44 24.15 -6.41
N ILE A 27 10.07 25.37 -6.81
CA ILE A 27 8.99 25.63 -7.78
C ILE A 27 9.21 24.90 -9.13
N ASP A 28 10.44 24.47 -9.43
CA ASP A 28 10.81 23.78 -10.68
C ASP A 28 10.54 22.26 -10.67
N ASP A 29 10.22 21.64 -9.52
CA ASP A 29 9.96 20.19 -9.41
C ASP A 29 8.53 19.76 -9.80
N LYS A 30 7.71 20.70 -10.29
CA LYS A 30 6.30 20.46 -10.68
C LYS A 30 6.10 19.29 -11.65
N PRO A 31 6.96 19.06 -12.67
CA PRO A 31 6.79 17.93 -13.58
C PRO A 31 6.93 16.58 -12.87
N LEU A 32 7.87 16.45 -11.93
CA LEU A 32 8.12 15.21 -11.19
C LEU A 32 6.96 14.91 -10.24
N GLN A 33 6.47 15.94 -9.54
CA GLN A 33 5.32 15.82 -8.64
C GLN A 33 4.06 15.36 -9.39
N LYS A 34 3.79 15.95 -10.55
CA LYS A 34 2.68 15.57 -11.42
C LYS A 34 2.78 14.12 -11.86
N GLU A 35 3.98 13.67 -12.24
CA GLU A 35 4.21 12.29 -12.66
C GLU A 35 3.99 11.31 -11.50
N ALA A 36 4.42 11.65 -10.29
CA ALA A 36 4.19 10.84 -9.10
C ALA A 36 2.69 10.65 -8.78
N VAL A 37 1.89 11.73 -8.84
CA VAL A 37 0.43 11.67 -8.66
C VAL A 37 -0.22 10.81 -9.75
N ARG A 38 0.23 10.95 -11.00
CA ARG A 38 -0.28 10.16 -12.13
C ARG A 38 -0.03 8.67 -11.93
N TRP A 39 1.17 8.27 -11.53
CA TRP A 39 1.47 6.86 -11.28
C TRP A 39 0.69 6.30 -10.10
N LEU A 40 0.52 7.08 -9.03
CA LEU A 40 -0.32 6.67 -7.92
C LEU A 40 -1.77 6.44 -8.35
N PHE A 41 -2.31 7.30 -9.21
CA PHE A 41 -3.65 7.12 -9.79
C PHE A 41 -3.73 5.81 -10.59
N ILE A 42 -2.76 5.56 -11.47
CA ILE A 42 -2.71 4.34 -12.28
C ILE A 42 -2.65 3.11 -11.38
N ASP A 43 -1.78 3.11 -10.37
CA ASP A 43 -1.64 1.99 -9.45
C ASP A 43 -2.94 1.72 -8.68
N CYS A 44 -3.60 2.77 -8.18
CA CYS A 44 -4.87 2.64 -7.47
C CYS A 44 -5.96 2.08 -8.40
N PHE A 45 -6.07 2.60 -9.62
CA PHE A 45 -7.01 2.13 -10.60
C PHE A 45 -6.80 0.64 -10.92
N LEU A 46 -5.55 0.23 -11.15
CA LEU A 46 -5.21 -1.17 -11.41
C LEU A 46 -5.52 -2.08 -10.21
N CYS A 47 -5.35 -1.59 -8.98
CA CYS A 47 -5.73 -2.36 -7.79
C CYS A 47 -7.26 -2.58 -7.72
N ILE A 48 -8.07 -1.61 -8.14
CA ILE A 48 -9.53 -1.76 -8.21
C ILE A 48 -9.91 -2.78 -9.29
N GLU A 49 -9.32 -2.69 -10.48
CA GLU A 49 -9.57 -3.67 -11.55
C GLU A 49 -9.14 -5.08 -11.15
N MET A 50 -8.02 -5.21 -10.43
CA MET A 50 -7.60 -6.48 -9.86
C MET A 50 -8.57 -6.99 -8.79
N ALA A 51 -9.09 -6.12 -7.93
CA ALA A 51 -10.07 -6.51 -6.91
C ALA A 51 -11.33 -7.12 -7.54
N LYS A 52 -11.76 -6.58 -8.68
CA LYS A 52 -12.86 -7.13 -9.49
C LYS A 52 -12.59 -8.53 -10.04
N THR A 53 -11.36 -9.03 -10.02
CA THR A 53 -11.07 -10.40 -10.44
C THR A 53 -11.17 -11.42 -9.30
N ILE A 54 -11.42 -10.99 -8.05
CA ILE A 54 -11.48 -11.86 -6.87
C ILE A 54 -12.94 -12.13 -6.49
N PRO A 55 -13.46 -13.37 -6.63
CA PRO A 55 -14.87 -13.70 -6.36
C PRO A 55 -15.36 -13.30 -4.97
N ALA A 56 -14.52 -13.42 -3.93
CA ALA A 56 -14.89 -13.06 -2.56
C ALA A 56 -15.30 -11.59 -2.42
N ILE A 57 -14.69 -10.68 -3.18
CA ILE A 57 -14.99 -9.24 -3.13
C ILE A 57 -16.41 -8.97 -3.63
N TRP A 58 -16.87 -9.69 -4.66
CA TRP A 58 -18.23 -9.54 -5.20
C TRP A 58 -19.33 -10.00 -4.26
N GLN A 59 -18.99 -10.86 -3.29
CA GLN A 59 -19.93 -11.35 -2.29
C GLN A 59 -20.15 -10.36 -1.14
N LEU A 60 -19.26 -9.36 -1.02
CA LEU A 60 -19.36 -8.35 0.03
C LEU A 60 -20.42 -7.29 -0.31
N PRO A 61 -21.09 -6.72 0.70
CA PRO A 61 -21.83 -5.47 0.53
C PRO A 61 -20.92 -4.37 -0.04
N LEU A 62 -21.47 -3.49 -0.90
CA LEU A 62 -20.70 -2.44 -1.55
C LEU A 62 -19.93 -1.55 -0.54
N ILE A 63 -20.52 -1.26 0.61
CA ILE A 63 -19.87 -0.47 1.65
C ILE A 63 -18.61 -1.16 2.19
N ASP A 64 -18.66 -2.48 2.38
CA ASP A 64 -17.53 -3.27 2.87
C ASP A 64 -16.45 -3.42 1.79
N GLN A 65 -16.84 -3.54 0.51
CA GLN A 65 -15.90 -3.50 -0.61
C GLN A 65 -15.11 -2.17 -0.61
N ILE A 66 -15.81 -1.05 -0.46
CA ILE A 66 -15.19 0.27 -0.42
C ILE A 66 -14.27 0.41 0.80
N SER A 67 -14.72 0.02 2.00
CA SER A 67 -13.92 0.06 3.22
C SER A 67 -12.65 -0.78 3.11
N LEU A 68 -12.76 -2.01 2.59
CA LEU A 68 -11.63 -2.90 2.35
C LEU A 68 -10.62 -2.28 1.37
N LEU A 69 -11.11 -1.80 0.22
CA LEU A 69 -10.26 -1.18 -0.81
C LEU A 69 -9.57 0.06 -0.27
N LEU A 70 -10.27 0.99 0.38
CA LEU A 70 -9.67 2.19 0.93
C LEU A 70 -8.59 1.89 1.98
N ASN A 71 -8.73 0.80 2.74
CA ASN A 71 -7.71 0.39 3.70
C ASN A 71 -6.45 -0.19 3.02
N ASN A 72 -6.63 -0.97 1.95
CA ASN A 72 -5.55 -1.78 1.37
C ASN A 72 -5.01 -1.30 0.01
N ILE A 73 -5.65 -0.35 -0.67
CA ILE A 73 -5.31 0.04 -2.05
C ILE A 73 -3.89 0.59 -2.18
N ILE A 74 -3.44 1.43 -1.25
CA ILE A 74 -2.07 1.97 -1.26
C ILE A 74 -1.05 0.89 -0.95
N LEU A 75 -1.37 0.02 0.01
CA LEU A 75 -0.54 -1.12 0.37
C LEU A 75 -0.36 -2.05 -0.84
N THR A 76 -1.45 -2.38 -1.54
CA THR A 76 -1.43 -3.22 -2.74
C THR A 76 -0.68 -2.55 -3.89
N ALA A 77 -0.89 -1.25 -4.12
CA ALA A 77 -0.18 -0.47 -5.12
C ALA A 77 1.34 -0.48 -4.90
N VAL A 78 1.77 -0.30 -3.66
CA VAL A 78 3.19 -0.36 -3.27
C VAL A 78 3.75 -1.75 -3.48
N PHE A 79 3.03 -2.78 -3.02
CA PHE A 79 3.43 -4.17 -3.19
C PHE A 79 3.65 -4.51 -4.69
N ASN A 80 2.75 -4.06 -5.56
CA ASN A 80 2.81 -4.26 -7.01
C ASN A 80 4.05 -3.63 -7.63
N LYS A 81 4.23 -2.32 -7.42
CA LYS A 81 5.30 -1.59 -8.09
C LYS A 81 6.68 -1.97 -7.55
N THR A 82 6.80 -2.35 -6.27
CA THR A 82 8.05 -2.86 -5.71
C THR A 82 8.42 -4.20 -6.35
N PHE A 83 7.48 -5.14 -6.47
CA PHE A 83 7.72 -6.41 -7.17
C PHE A 83 8.19 -6.18 -8.61
N TYR A 84 7.45 -5.41 -9.40
CA TYR A 84 7.81 -5.17 -10.80
C TYR A 84 9.10 -4.35 -10.95
N SER A 85 9.43 -3.49 -10.00
CA SER A 85 10.75 -2.84 -9.95
C SER A 85 11.87 -3.85 -9.75
N CYS A 86 11.70 -4.86 -8.89
CA CYS A 86 12.70 -5.91 -8.71
C CYS A 86 12.85 -6.80 -9.95
N VAL A 87 11.73 -7.15 -10.60
CA VAL A 87 11.73 -8.00 -11.81
C VAL A 87 12.32 -7.27 -13.01
N ASN A 88 11.89 -6.04 -13.28
CA ASN A 88 12.27 -5.30 -14.48
C ASN A 88 13.59 -4.55 -14.32
N CYS A 89 14.00 -4.24 -13.09
CA CYS A 89 15.22 -3.52 -12.78
C CYS A 89 16.00 -4.23 -11.66
N PRO A 90 16.56 -5.42 -11.92
CA PRO A 90 17.21 -6.24 -10.88
C PRO A 90 18.39 -5.52 -10.20
N ASN A 91 19.00 -4.55 -10.87
CA ASN A 91 20.11 -3.76 -10.33
C ASN A 91 19.66 -2.48 -9.60
N ALA A 92 18.37 -2.13 -9.60
CA ALA A 92 17.88 -0.92 -8.95
C ALA A 92 17.97 -1.03 -7.41
N GLU A 93 18.54 -0.03 -6.75
CA GLU A 93 18.61 0.03 -5.28
C GLU A 93 17.38 0.69 -4.64
N THR A 94 16.56 1.33 -5.46
CA THR A 94 15.34 2.04 -5.10
C THR A 94 14.21 1.63 -6.02
N LEU A 95 13.00 2.01 -5.64
CA LEU A 95 11.78 1.75 -6.38
C LEU A 95 11.84 2.52 -7.70
N THR A 96 11.74 1.80 -8.82
CA THR A 96 11.81 2.34 -10.17
C THR A 96 10.51 1.99 -10.90
N LEU A 97 9.85 3.01 -11.43
CA LEU A 97 8.64 2.88 -12.22
C LEU A 97 8.95 2.47 -13.66
N PRO A 98 7.96 2.00 -14.46
CA PRO A 98 8.20 1.51 -15.82
C PRO A 98 8.86 2.50 -16.78
N ASN A 99 8.71 3.81 -16.53
CA ASN A 99 9.37 4.87 -17.30
C ASN A 99 10.78 5.21 -16.80
N GLY A 100 11.32 4.49 -15.82
CA GLY A 100 12.62 4.76 -15.19
C GLY A 100 12.58 5.79 -14.06
N PHE A 101 11.42 6.41 -13.78
CA PHE A 101 11.29 7.37 -12.69
C PHE A 101 11.40 6.68 -11.33
N SER A 102 12.16 7.27 -10.40
CA SER A 102 12.16 6.86 -8.99
C SER A 102 11.55 7.95 -8.11
N PRO A 103 10.55 7.64 -7.27
CA PRO A 103 9.97 8.61 -6.34
C PRO A 103 10.95 9.22 -5.34
N ILE A 104 12.13 8.61 -5.15
CA ILE A 104 13.20 9.15 -4.31
C ILE A 104 13.68 10.54 -4.80
N PHE A 105 13.48 10.84 -6.09
CA PHE A 105 13.86 12.12 -6.68
C PHE A 105 12.91 13.27 -6.31
N LEU A 106 11.75 13.00 -5.67
CA LEU A 106 10.84 14.03 -5.17
C LEU A 106 11.34 14.73 -3.89
N GLY A 107 12.46 14.28 -3.36
CA GLY A 107 13.13 14.83 -2.19
C GLY A 107 13.83 13.75 -1.37
N THR A 108 15.07 14.03 -0.94
CA THR A 108 15.84 13.14 -0.07
C THR A 108 15.38 13.27 1.38
N PHE A 109 14.21 12.71 1.68
CA PHE A 109 13.77 12.53 3.06
C PHE A 109 14.29 11.17 3.55
N ASP A 110 14.90 11.11 4.73
CA ASP A 110 15.32 9.84 5.36
C ASP A 110 14.18 8.81 5.37
N MET A 111 12.94 9.28 5.54
CA MET A 111 11.75 8.46 5.43
C MET A 111 11.59 7.85 4.03
N ALA A 112 11.69 8.64 2.95
CA ALA A 112 11.57 8.16 1.58
C ALA A 112 12.65 7.13 1.24
N ILE A 113 13.90 7.38 1.64
CA ILE A 113 15.01 6.43 1.43
C ILE A 113 14.73 5.11 2.14
N ARG A 114 14.38 5.15 3.44
CA ARG A 114 14.05 3.94 4.22
C ARG A 114 12.89 3.16 3.61
N VAL A 115 11.88 3.88 3.14
CA VAL A 115 10.63 3.31 2.62
C VAL A 115 10.82 2.69 1.23
N PHE A 116 11.42 3.42 0.28
CA PHE A 116 11.64 2.94 -1.09
C PHE A 116 12.77 1.91 -1.16
N CYS A 117 13.97 2.23 -0.67
CA CYS A 117 15.12 1.33 -0.76
C CYS A 117 14.93 0.10 0.16
N GLY A 118 14.37 0.29 1.35
CA GLY A 118 14.10 -0.81 2.28
C GLY A 118 13.12 -1.82 1.71
N SER A 119 12.08 -1.36 0.99
CA SER A 119 11.13 -2.26 0.33
C SER A 119 11.79 -3.09 -0.79
N ILE A 120 12.62 -2.47 -1.63
CA ILE A 120 13.34 -3.17 -2.70
C ILE A 120 14.29 -4.23 -2.14
N LYS A 121 15.07 -3.89 -1.11
CA LYS A 121 15.95 -4.84 -0.44
C LYS A 121 15.17 -6.06 0.07
N CYS A 122 14.04 -5.82 0.75
CA CYS A 122 13.22 -6.90 1.29
C CYS A 122 12.66 -7.83 0.20
N PHE A 123 12.24 -7.29 -0.95
CA PHE A 123 11.73 -8.08 -2.07
C PHE A 123 12.84 -8.87 -2.78
N LYS A 124 14.03 -8.28 -2.93
CA LYS A 124 15.19 -8.96 -3.51
C LYS A 124 15.67 -10.13 -2.66
N GLU A 125 15.66 -9.99 -1.34
CA GLU A 125 16.07 -11.04 -0.40
C GLU A 125 15.18 -12.28 -0.48
N ILE A 126 13.87 -12.10 -0.67
CA ILE A 126 12.92 -13.23 -0.73
C ILE A 126 12.86 -13.86 -2.14
N ASN A 127 13.23 -13.12 -3.18
CA ASN A 127 13.28 -13.57 -4.58
C ASN A 127 11.98 -14.27 -5.04
N LEU A 128 10.85 -13.55 -4.92
CA LEU A 128 9.53 -14.08 -5.26
C LEU A 128 9.43 -14.55 -6.72
N SER A 129 8.86 -15.72 -6.93
CA SER A 129 8.31 -16.11 -8.23
C SER A 129 7.01 -15.35 -8.54
N MET A 130 6.57 -15.39 -9.81
CA MET A 130 5.34 -14.72 -10.22
C MET A 130 4.11 -15.35 -9.52
N GLU A 131 4.10 -16.67 -9.39
CA GLU A 131 3.03 -17.44 -8.75
C GLU A 131 2.91 -17.07 -7.27
N GLU A 132 4.03 -17.05 -6.55
CA GLU A 132 4.10 -16.60 -5.15
C GLU A 132 3.60 -15.15 -5.02
N PHE A 133 4.06 -14.26 -5.90
CA PHE A 133 3.64 -12.87 -5.89
C PHE A 133 2.14 -12.71 -6.08
N VAL A 134 1.51 -13.42 -7.03
CA VAL A 134 0.06 -13.30 -7.26
C VAL A 134 -0.73 -13.74 -6.03
N LEU A 135 -0.34 -14.84 -5.39
CA LEU A 135 -1.01 -15.36 -4.19
C LEU A 135 -0.84 -14.40 -3.00
N LEU A 136 0.39 -13.94 -2.73
CA LEU A 136 0.65 -12.98 -1.67
C LEU A 136 -0.06 -11.65 -1.91
N ARG A 137 -0.09 -11.16 -3.16
CA ARG A 137 -0.81 -9.94 -3.53
C ARG A 137 -2.32 -10.06 -3.27
N GLY A 138 -2.91 -11.22 -3.53
CA GLY A 138 -4.29 -11.52 -3.16
C GLY A 138 -4.51 -11.39 -1.66
N MET A 139 -3.65 -12.02 -0.84
CA MET A 139 -3.73 -11.91 0.61
C MET A 139 -3.55 -10.47 1.12
N VAL A 140 -2.65 -9.70 0.52
CA VAL A 140 -2.43 -8.27 0.84
C VAL A 140 -3.72 -7.47 0.62
N LEU A 141 -4.39 -7.66 -0.52
CA LEU A 141 -5.61 -6.93 -0.85
C LEU A 141 -6.77 -7.28 0.08
N LEU A 142 -6.89 -8.56 0.46
CA LEU A 142 -7.99 -9.08 1.28
C LEU A 142 -7.80 -8.86 2.78
N GLN A 143 -6.66 -8.31 3.22
CA GLN A 143 -6.36 -8.12 4.63
C GLN A 143 -7.42 -7.24 5.34
N HIS A 144 -8.12 -7.80 6.31
CA HIS A 144 -9.28 -7.15 6.93
C HIS A 144 -9.18 -6.97 8.45
N ALA A 145 -8.06 -7.37 9.06
CA ALA A 145 -7.92 -7.36 10.53
C ALA A 145 -8.16 -5.99 11.20
N SER A 146 -7.96 -4.90 10.46
CA SER A 146 -8.12 -3.52 10.92
C SER A 146 -9.28 -2.77 10.28
N VAL A 147 -10.12 -3.44 9.48
CA VAL A 147 -11.20 -2.79 8.72
C VAL A 147 -12.52 -2.99 9.45
N ASP A 148 -13.26 -1.89 9.63
CA ASP A 148 -14.62 -1.93 10.17
C ASP A 148 -15.59 -2.39 9.08
N ILE A 149 -15.84 -3.71 9.02
CA ILE A 149 -16.76 -4.37 8.07
C ILE A 149 -17.69 -5.32 8.82
N ALA A 150 -18.74 -5.79 8.15
CA ALA A 150 -19.68 -6.72 8.75
C ALA A 150 -19.02 -8.06 9.14
N PRO A 151 -19.46 -8.72 10.23
CA PRO A 151 -18.94 -10.05 10.62
C PRO A 151 -19.06 -11.11 9.53
N SER A 152 -20.13 -11.08 8.73
CA SER A 152 -20.28 -11.99 7.57
C SER A 152 -19.21 -11.75 6.51
N SER A 153 -18.83 -10.48 6.30
CA SER A 153 -17.80 -10.07 5.35
C SER A 153 -16.41 -10.51 5.82
N HIS A 154 -16.16 -10.50 7.15
CA HIS A 154 -14.95 -11.08 7.73
C HIS A 154 -14.80 -12.55 7.39
N GLN A 155 -15.86 -13.35 7.51
CA GLN A 155 -15.79 -14.78 7.19
C GLN A 155 -15.48 -15.00 5.70
N ILE A 156 -16.17 -14.30 4.80
CA ILE A 156 -15.95 -14.41 3.35
C ILE A 156 -14.49 -14.11 2.99
N LEU A 157 -13.91 -13.06 3.58
CA LEU A 157 -12.53 -12.68 3.32
C LEU A 157 -11.53 -13.67 3.93
N GLN A 158 -11.80 -14.14 5.15
CA GLN A 158 -10.98 -15.14 5.82
C GLN A 158 -10.92 -16.44 5.03
N ASP A 159 -12.07 -16.93 4.53
CA ASP A 159 -12.15 -18.15 3.72
C ASP A 159 -11.29 -18.04 2.44
N GLU A 160 -11.32 -16.89 1.76
CA GLU A 160 -10.52 -16.68 0.54
C GLU A 160 -9.01 -16.52 0.86
N ILE A 161 -8.65 -15.90 1.99
CA ILE A 161 -7.26 -15.84 2.46
C ILE A 161 -6.74 -17.25 2.78
N GLU A 162 -7.53 -18.07 3.47
CA GLU A 162 -7.18 -19.46 3.79
C GLU A 162 -6.98 -20.29 2.53
N LYS A 163 -7.84 -20.09 1.53
CA LYS A 163 -7.68 -20.71 0.21
C LYS A 163 -6.38 -20.30 -0.47
N PHE A 164 -6.04 -19.01 -0.55
CA PHE A 164 -4.74 -18.59 -1.09
C PHE A 164 -3.57 -19.16 -0.29
N THR A 165 -3.72 -19.27 1.03
CA THR A 165 -2.68 -19.78 1.93
C THR A 165 -2.43 -21.27 1.69
N SER A 166 -3.51 -22.05 1.55
CA SER A 166 -3.43 -23.47 1.23
C SER A 166 -2.79 -23.69 -0.15
N ILE A 167 -3.22 -22.93 -1.17
CA ILE A 167 -2.66 -23.03 -2.52
C ILE A 167 -1.15 -22.73 -2.51
N LEU A 168 -0.73 -21.69 -1.78
CA LEU A 168 0.68 -21.34 -1.66
C LEU A 168 1.48 -22.47 -0.98
N MET A 169 1.00 -23.00 0.15
CA MET A 169 1.67 -24.10 0.85
C MET A 169 1.84 -25.34 -0.03
N ASP A 170 0.81 -25.71 -0.79
CA ASP A 170 0.86 -26.86 -1.70
C ASP A 170 1.81 -26.60 -2.88
N TYR A 171 1.77 -25.39 -3.46
CA TYR A 171 2.71 -24.97 -4.49
C TYR A 171 4.16 -25.07 -4.00
N GLU A 172 4.46 -24.59 -2.79
CA GLU A 172 5.80 -24.67 -2.21
C GLU A 172 6.27 -26.10 -1.96
N LYS A 173 5.37 -26.97 -1.45
CA LYS A 173 5.67 -28.39 -1.25
C LYS A 173 5.94 -29.11 -2.57
N ILE A 174 5.21 -28.79 -3.63
CA ILE A 174 5.41 -29.38 -4.96
C ILE A 174 6.75 -28.91 -5.55
N LYS A 175 7.06 -27.62 -5.43
CA LYS A 175 8.24 -26.99 -6.03
C LYS A 175 9.56 -27.36 -5.34
N PHE A 176 9.56 -27.42 -4.00
CA PHE A 176 10.78 -27.62 -3.21
C PHE A 176 10.81 -28.92 -2.41
N GLY A 177 9.73 -29.72 -2.43
CA GLY A 177 9.55 -30.90 -1.59
C GLY A 177 8.96 -30.56 -0.22
N HIS A 178 8.50 -31.58 0.53
CA HIS A 178 7.67 -31.37 1.71
C HIS A 178 8.32 -30.51 2.81
N MET A 179 9.57 -30.80 3.19
CA MET A 179 10.24 -30.08 4.29
C MET A 179 10.75 -28.70 3.86
N MET A 180 11.40 -28.60 2.70
CA MET A 180 11.93 -27.33 2.21
C MET A 180 10.81 -26.39 1.75
N GLY A 181 9.75 -26.92 1.15
CA GLY A 181 8.56 -26.14 0.78
C GLY A 181 7.85 -25.57 2.02
N ALA A 182 7.68 -26.36 3.08
CA ALA A 182 7.11 -25.85 4.33
C ALA A 182 7.97 -24.73 4.95
N LYS A 183 9.31 -24.86 4.87
CA LYS A 183 10.24 -23.81 5.31
C LYS A 183 10.08 -22.54 4.47
N HIS A 184 10.08 -22.66 3.14
CA HIS A 184 9.97 -21.49 2.27
C HIS A 184 8.60 -20.81 2.40
N PHE A 185 7.52 -21.58 2.50
CA PHE A 185 6.19 -21.06 2.83
C PHE A 185 6.20 -20.20 4.11
N ALA A 186 6.85 -20.67 5.18
CA ALA A 186 6.98 -19.88 6.41
C ALA A 186 7.75 -18.58 6.18
N GLU A 187 8.84 -18.62 5.39
CA GLU A 187 9.60 -17.42 5.00
C GLU A 187 8.74 -16.40 4.24
N LEU A 188 7.88 -16.87 3.32
CA LEU A 188 6.93 -16.05 2.59
C LEU A 188 5.87 -15.40 3.50
N MET A 189 5.35 -16.14 4.50
CA MET A 189 4.42 -15.58 5.49
C MET A 189 5.09 -14.50 6.37
N PHE A 190 6.33 -14.72 6.81
CA PHE A 190 7.10 -13.70 7.51
C PHE A 190 7.41 -12.49 6.62
N PHE A 191 7.68 -12.71 5.34
CA PHE A 191 7.84 -11.64 4.36
C PHE A 191 6.55 -10.83 4.23
N LEU A 192 5.38 -11.45 4.11
CA LEU A 192 4.09 -10.76 4.00
C LEU A 192 3.82 -9.82 5.20
N ILE A 193 4.14 -10.29 6.42
CA ILE A 193 4.04 -9.47 7.63
C ILE A 193 4.99 -8.25 7.55
N ARG A 194 6.24 -8.46 7.12
CA ARG A 194 7.21 -7.36 6.94
C ARG A 194 6.77 -6.37 5.85
N ALA A 195 6.30 -6.87 4.71
CA ALA A 195 5.83 -6.07 3.59
C ALA A 195 4.64 -5.19 4.00
N THR A 196 3.73 -5.70 4.83
CA THR A 196 2.61 -4.93 5.39
C THR A 196 3.11 -3.76 6.24
N LYS A 197 4.12 -3.97 7.09
CA LYS A 197 4.72 -2.91 7.91
C LYS A 197 5.35 -1.79 7.06
N PHE A 198 6.14 -2.14 6.03
CA PHE A 198 6.72 -1.15 5.13
C PHE A 198 5.66 -0.37 4.36
N SER A 199 4.59 -1.05 3.97
CA SER A 199 3.52 -0.44 3.22
C SER A 199 2.69 0.55 4.05
N ILE A 200 2.59 0.36 5.36
CA ILE A 200 2.04 1.38 6.28
C ILE A 200 2.92 2.65 6.25
N GLN A 201 4.25 2.50 6.25
CA GLN A 201 5.16 3.63 6.15
C GLN A 201 5.05 4.33 4.79
N HIS A 202 4.93 3.57 3.69
CA HIS A 202 4.61 4.11 2.36
C HIS A 202 3.28 4.86 2.37
N ARG A 203 2.22 4.30 2.96
CA ARG A 203 0.91 4.95 3.07
C ARG A 203 1.03 6.30 3.76
N ASN A 204 1.78 6.37 4.86
CA ASN A 204 2.01 7.64 5.58
C ASN A 204 2.77 8.64 4.71
N LEU A 205 3.80 8.20 3.98
CA LEU A 205 4.56 9.05 3.06
C LEU A 205 3.67 9.56 1.90
N VAL A 206 2.85 8.69 1.31
CA VAL A 206 1.91 9.04 0.25
C VAL A 206 0.87 10.02 0.76
N LEU A 207 0.29 9.80 1.95
CA LEU A 207 -0.67 10.73 2.54
C LEU A 207 -0.03 12.10 2.81
N LEU A 208 1.19 12.14 3.34
CA LEU A 208 1.94 13.38 3.53
C LEU A 208 2.16 14.09 2.20
N PHE A 209 2.65 13.38 1.18
CA PHE A 209 2.87 13.95 -0.15
C PHE A 209 1.57 14.49 -0.75
N MET A 210 0.50 13.70 -0.73
CA MET A 210 -0.79 14.05 -1.34
C MET A 210 -1.46 15.21 -0.62
N THR A 211 -1.39 15.29 0.71
CA THR A 211 -1.96 16.42 1.47
C THR A 211 -1.21 17.73 1.18
N THR A 212 0.12 17.69 1.07
CA THR A 212 0.92 18.85 0.66
C THR A 212 0.59 19.28 -0.78
N MET A 213 0.51 18.33 -1.70
CA MET A 213 0.20 18.61 -3.11
C MET A 213 -1.24 19.13 -3.30
N ALA A 214 -2.21 18.59 -2.57
CA ALA A 214 -3.59 19.07 -2.63
C ALA A 214 -3.73 20.54 -2.18
N GLN A 215 -2.90 20.97 -1.21
CA GLN A 215 -2.87 22.37 -0.77
C GLN A 215 -2.21 23.31 -1.78
N GLN A 216 -1.15 22.83 -2.45
CA GLN A 216 -0.34 23.67 -3.34
C GLN A 216 -0.85 23.68 -4.79
N GLN A 217 -1.49 22.59 -5.25
CA GLN A 217 -1.73 22.34 -6.66
C GLN A 217 -3.03 21.58 -6.95
N LYS A 218 -4.16 22.15 -6.53
CA LYS A 218 -5.51 21.57 -6.70
C LYS A 218 -5.83 21.14 -8.14
N ALA A 219 -5.26 21.81 -9.15
CA ALA A 219 -5.50 21.52 -10.57
C ALA A 219 -5.05 20.11 -11.03
N TYR A 220 -4.19 19.42 -10.26
CA TYR A 220 -3.67 18.10 -10.64
C TYR A 220 -4.38 16.92 -9.96
N PHE A 221 -5.29 17.21 -9.03
CA PHE A 221 -6.07 16.19 -8.36
C PHE A 221 -7.33 15.93 -9.15
N THR A 222 -7.45 14.70 -9.67
CA THR A 222 -8.73 14.23 -10.16
C THR A 222 -9.68 14.05 -8.98
N THR A 223 -10.98 14.24 -9.18
CA THR A 223 -12.00 13.99 -8.15
C THR A 223 -11.90 12.58 -7.56
N PHE A 224 -11.45 11.61 -8.37
CA PHE A 224 -11.14 10.26 -7.90
C PHE A 224 -10.02 10.24 -6.85
N MET A 225 -8.87 10.86 -7.12
CA MET A 225 -7.75 10.88 -6.16
C MET A 225 -8.10 11.65 -4.89
N GLU A 226 -8.88 12.73 -4.99
CA GLU A 226 -9.42 13.42 -3.81
C GLU A 226 -10.27 12.47 -2.96
N SER A 227 -11.17 11.72 -3.60
CA SER A 227 -12.05 10.76 -2.92
C SER A 227 -11.27 9.62 -2.27
N VAL A 228 -10.26 9.08 -2.95
CA VAL A 228 -9.37 8.04 -2.40
C VAL A 228 -8.62 8.59 -1.19
N VAL A 229 -7.98 9.75 -1.29
CA VAL A 229 -7.22 10.35 -0.18
C VAL A 229 -8.13 10.63 1.03
N LEU A 230 -9.30 11.23 0.80
CA LEU A 230 -10.28 11.49 1.87
C LEU A 230 -10.76 10.20 2.52
N GLY A 231 -11.10 9.18 1.71
CA GLY A 231 -11.51 7.87 2.18
C GLY A 231 -10.43 7.19 3.04
N ILE A 232 -9.17 7.25 2.61
CA ILE A 232 -8.02 6.71 3.37
C ILE A 232 -7.85 7.44 4.71
N ILE A 233 -8.03 8.76 4.74
CA ILE A 233 -7.96 9.57 5.97
C ILE A 233 -9.07 9.13 6.93
N CYS A 234 -10.32 9.07 6.46
CA CYS A 234 -11.46 8.66 7.27
C CYS A 234 -11.34 7.23 7.82
N ALA A 235 -10.80 6.29 7.02
CA ALA A 235 -10.56 4.92 7.46
C ALA A 235 -9.55 4.87 8.63
N ASN A 236 -8.50 5.69 8.59
CA ASN A 236 -7.48 5.73 9.66
C ASN A 236 -8.00 6.26 10.99
N ASP A 237 -8.92 7.22 10.96
CA ASP A 237 -9.46 7.79 12.19
C ASP A 237 -10.32 6.78 12.95
N SER A 238 -11.08 5.96 12.21
CA SER A 238 -11.91 4.89 12.77
C SER A 238 -11.08 3.89 13.58
N VAL A 239 -9.91 3.50 13.06
CA VAL A 239 -8.96 2.59 13.73
C VAL A 239 -8.43 3.20 15.05
N LYS A 240 -8.00 4.47 15.03
CA LYS A 240 -7.45 5.13 16.23
C LYS A 240 -8.48 5.28 17.36
N THR A 241 -9.74 5.58 17.01
CA THR A 241 -10.81 5.64 18.01
C THR A 241 -11.08 4.29 18.67
N ALA A 242 -10.96 3.18 17.92
CA ALA A 242 -11.16 1.84 18.46
C ALA A 242 -10.04 1.43 19.42
N GLU A 243 -8.79 1.81 19.14
CA GLU A 243 -7.65 1.55 20.03
C GLU A 243 -7.70 2.33 21.34
N THR A 244 -8.25 3.56 21.33
CA THR A 244 -8.35 4.41 22.54
C THR A 244 -9.47 3.97 23.49
N GLN A 245 -10.38 3.11 23.01
CA GLN A 245 -11.52 2.60 23.79
C GLN A 245 -11.27 1.22 24.42
N ARG A 246 -10.10 0.61 24.18
CA ARG A 246 -9.64 -0.64 24.80
C ARG A 246 -8.67 -0.35 25.93
#